data_AF-A0AAV1AHK8-F1
#
_entry.id   AF-A0AAV1AHK8-F1
#
_cell.length_a   1.000
_cell.length_b   1.000
_cell.length_c   1.000
_cell.angle_alpha   90.00
_cell.angle_beta   90.00
_cell.angle_gamma   90.00
#
_symmetry.space_group_name_H-M   'P 1'
#
loop_
_entity.id
_entity.type
_entity.pdbx_description
1 polymer ?
#
loop_
_entity_poly.entity_id
_entity_poly.type
_entity_poly.pdbx_seq_one_letter_code
_entity_poly.pdbx_strand_id
1 'polypeptide(L)'
;MMELKCRIDGVSAAYVRHYRQFYDSLLSLHFKFNDSDSAGKLVLDMNSSHNCHNNEECRNHLQKPCFIATGSPNLKNALKIHIEPELLQKDSVLKLEGREGLVFYKGGKLVLSNRALAKFIIGYKKDGRISELSKLLLSIQGEQYSVAGSSLSSDVIAACIQMGWLESAHDILDDVEAAGSPMGRDTYMLVLSAYQKKGMQREAKALLKQMKKINLHYELSDDAIHKHILCEETSNSVGKSDLAVALTQLLKDENQTVIPLVYNFNSSIFFFCKARMIDDAMRAYRRMCEMKIQPTSQTFAYLVRGYSSLGMYREITFLWGDIKRFMKNSYLVVDRDLYELLLLNFIQGGYFERLMEVIGHMNDHNMYTDKLMYKNEFLRLHRSLYRTLKASDSRTEAQSKRLEHVQEFRKWAGID
;
A
#
# COMPACT_ATOMS: atom_id res chain seq x y z
N MET A 1 17.50 6.08 -8.00
CA MET A 1 16.77 5.19 -8.93
C MET A 1 17.00 5.58 -10.38
N MET A 2 16.70 6.82 -10.83
CA MET A 2 16.91 7.24 -12.23
C MET A 2 18.38 7.14 -12.72
N GLU A 3 19.36 7.51 -11.88
CA GLU A 3 20.79 7.37 -12.24
C GLU A 3 21.24 5.91 -12.36
N LEU A 4 20.72 5.03 -11.50
CA LEU A 4 20.99 3.59 -11.52
C LEU A 4 20.42 2.96 -12.80
N LYS A 5 19.19 3.35 -13.15
CA LYS A 5 18.49 2.92 -14.36
C LYS A 5 19.23 3.30 -15.65
N CYS A 6 19.58 4.59 -15.84
CA CYS A 6 20.28 5.03 -17.06
C CYS A 6 21.60 4.29 -17.31
N ARG A 7 22.22 3.77 -16.25
CA ARG A 7 23.46 3.00 -16.33
C ARG A 7 23.23 1.51 -16.58
N ILE A 8 22.14 0.94 -16.06
CA ILE A 8 21.70 -0.44 -16.37
C ILE A 8 21.23 -0.53 -17.82
N ASP A 9 20.46 0.45 -18.30
CA ASP A 9 19.91 0.49 -19.66
C ASP A 9 20.98 0.68 -20.75
N GLY A 10 22.16 1.20 -20.38
CA GLY A 10 23.30 1.30 -21.29
C GLY A 10 24.11 0.00 -21.41
N VAL A 11 23.83 -1.02 -20.60
CA VAL A 11 24.57 -2.28 -20.65
C VAL A 11 24.07 -3.14 -21.83
N SER A 12 25.00 -3.75 -22.56
CA SER A 12 24.70 -4.61 -23.73
C SER A 12 23.63 -5.67 -23.41
N ALA A 13 22.75 -5.94 -24.39
CA ALA A 13 21.66 -6.92 -24.31
C ALA A 13 22.13 -8.31 -23.79
N ALA A 14 23.40 -8.67 -24.02
CA ALA A 14 24.00 -9.90 -23.53
C ALA A 14 24.01 -10.02 -21.98
N TYR A 15 23.97 -8.89 -21.26
CA TYR A 15 24.05 -8.87 -19.79
C TYR A 15 22.71 -8.65 -19.08
N VAL A 16 21.62 -8.41 -19.82
CA VAL A 16 20.27 -8.16 -19.26
C VAL A 16 19.81 -9.27 -18.32
N ARG A 17 20.20 -10.52 -18.60
CA ARG A 17 19.92 -11.69 -17.74
C ARG A 17 20.49 -11.57 -16.32
N HIS A 18 21.60 -10.85 -16.13
CA HIS A 18 22.26 -10.69 -14.82
C HIS A 18 21.51 -9.67 -13.95
N TYR A 19 20.76 -8.74 -14.55
CA TYR A 19 19.91 -7.79 -13.82
C TYR A 19 18.57 -8.36 -13.36
N ARG A 20 18.23 -9.58 -13.77
CA ARG A 20 16.99 -10.26 -13.37
C ARG A 20 16.81 -10.25 -11.84
N GLN A 21 17.84 -10.64 -11.08
CA GLN A 21 17.76 -10.74 -9.62
C GLN A 21 17.63 -9.36 -8.95
N PHE A 22 18.23 -8.34 -9.56
CA PHE A 22 18.12 -6.96 -9.10
C PHE A 22 16.69 -6.44 -9.25
N TYR A 23 16.08 -6.61 -10.44
CA TYR A 23 14.69 -6.25 -10.68
C TYR A 23 13.71 -7.08 -9.83
N ASP A 24 13.98 -8.37 -9.63
CA ASP A 24 13.22 -9.24 -8.72
C ASP A 24 13.19 -8.66 -7.30
N SER A 25 14.35 -8.23 -6.80
CA SER A 25 14.51 -7.67 -5.45
C SER A 25 13.81 -6.31 -5.31
N LEU A 26 13.91 -5.44 -6.32
CA LEU A 26 13.24 -4.14 -6.30
C LEU A 26 11.72 -4.29 -6.37
N LEU A 27 11.20 -5.15 -7.24
CA LEU A 27 9.76 -5.42 -7.30
C LEU A 27 9.25 -6.01 -5.99
N SER A 28 10.00 -6.97 -5.41
CA SER A 28 9.68 -7.52 -4.08
C SER A 28 9.59 -6.43 -3.02
N LEU A 29 10.52 -5.47 -3.03
CA LEU A 29 10.51 -4.33 -2.12
C LEU A 29 9.29 -3.42 -2.33
N HIS A 30 8.98 -3.05 -3.58
CA HIS A 30 7.81 -2.22 -3.86
C HIS A 30 6.51 -2.91 -3.45
N PHE A 31 6.37 -4.21 -3.71
CA PHE A 31 5.21 -4.98 -3.27
C PHE A 31 5.13 -5.12 -1.75
N LYS A 32 6.27 -5.30 -1.05
CA LYS A 32 6.31 -5.33 0.41
C LYS A 32 5.76 -4.04 1.05
N PHE A 33 5.94 -2.91 0.38
CA PHE A 33 5.43 -1.61 0.80
C PHE A 33 4.11 -1.21 0.13
N ASN A 34 3.44 -2.13 -0.58
CA ASN A 34 2.21 -1.86 -1.36
C ASN A 34 2.32 -0.61 -2.25
N ASP A 35 3.50 -0.41 -2.86
CA ASP A 35 3.78 0.68 -3.79
C ASP A 35 3.64 0.19 -5.23
N SER A 36 2.39 -0.10 -5.61
CA SER A 36 2.03 -0.65 -6.92
C SER A 36 2.34 0.32 -8.07
N ASP A 37 2.36 1.63 -7.81
CA ASP A 37 2.65 2.66 -8.81
C ASP A 37 4.14 2.68 -9.15
N SER A 38 5.01 2.71 -8.13
CA SER A 38 6.45 2.63 -8.35
C SER A 38 6.85 1.27 -8.91
N ALA A 39 6.19 0.18 -8.48
CA ALA A 39 6.37 -1.14 -9.10
C ALA A 39 5.97 -1.11 -10.59
N GLY A 40 4.82 -0.53 -10.92
CA GLY A 40 4.34 -0.42 -12.30
C GLY A 40 5.29 0.39 -13.18
N LYS A 41 5.76 1.54 -12.66
CA LYS A 41 6.80 2.34 -13.32
C LYS A 41 8.08 1.55 -13.53
N LEU A 42 8.53 0.79 -12.53
CA LEU A 42 9.70 -0.07 -12.66
C LEU A 42 9.52 -1.14 -13.76
N VAL A 43 8.33 -1.69 -13.93
CA VAL A 43 8.04 -2.64 -15.01
C VAL A 43 8.08 -1.99 -16.38
N LEU A 44 7.49 -0.80 -16.54
CA LEU A 44 7.58 -0.04 -17.80
C LEU A 44 9.03 0.34 -18.09
N ASP A 45 9.78 0.72 -17.06
CA ASP A 45 11.20 0.99 -17.12
C ASP A 45 12.00 -0.24 -17.58
N MET A 46 11.65 -1.45 -17.11
CA MET A 46 12.26 -2.70 -17.55
C MET A 46 11.93 -3.06 -19.01
N ASN A 47 10.74 -2.71 -19.48
CA ASN A 47 10.22 -3.12 -20.79
C ASN A 47 10.58 -2.14 -21.91
N SER A 48 10.82 -0.87 -21.57
CA SER A 48 11.16 0.23 -22.50
C SER A 48 12.56 0.15 -23.14
N SER A 49 13.22 -1.01 -23.13
CA SER A 49 14.53 -1.18 -23.76
C SER A 49 14.44 -1.22 -25.29
N HIS A 50 14.62 -0.04 -25.93
CA HIS A 50 15.42 0.16 -27.16
C HIS A 50 15.41 1.60 -27.76
N ASN A 51 14.86 2.63 -27.08
CA ASN A 51 14.89 4.00 -27.62
C ASN A 51 16.18 4.80 -27.36
N CYS A 52 17.27 4.21 -26.86
CA CYS A 52 18.59 4.86 -26.90
C CYS A 52 19.28 4.57 -28.24
N HIS A 53 18.76 5.15 -29.31
CA HIS A 53 19.51 5.26 -30.56
C HIS A 53 20.57 6.38 -30.44
N ASN A 54 21.82 5.98 -30.71
CA ASN A 54 22.87 6.78 -31.34
C ASN A 54 23.43 8.00 -30.58
N ASN A 55 24.17 7.78 -29.50
CA ASN A 55 25.27 8.68 -29.14
C ASN A 55 26.55 7.87 -28.93
N GLU A 56 27.49 7.96 -29.86
CA GLU A 56 28.80 7.27 -29.81
C GLU A 56 29.59 7.61 -28.54
N GLU A 57 29.34 8.75 -27.90
CA GLU A 57 29.94 9.14 -26.63
C GLU A 57 29.54 8.25 -25.45
N CYS A 58 28.36 7.61 -25.48
CA CYS A 58 27.88 6.79 -24.36
C CYS A 58 28.63 5.46 -24.25
N ARG A 59 29.07 4.88 -25.38
CA ARG A 59 29.83 3.62 -25.41
C ARG A 59 31.14 3.67 -24.60
N ASN A 60 31.81 4.82 -24.57
CA ASN A 60 33.10 4.97 -23.92
C ASN A 60 33.02 5.14 -22.39
N HIS A 61 31.83 5.48 -21.86
CA HIS A 61 31.62 5.69 -20.41
C HIS A 61 30.98 4.49 -19.68
N LEU A 62 30.49 3.49 -20.42
CA LEU A 62 29.74 2.35 -19.89
C LEU A 62 30.60 1.23 -19.27
N GLN A 63 31.94 1.36 -19.31
CA GLN A 63 32.88 0.39 -18.73
C GLN A 63 33.50 0.84 -17.40
N LYS A 64 33.26 2.08 -16.92
CA LYS A 64 33.93 2.59 -15.71
C LYS A 64 33.11 2.29 -14.42
N PRO A 65 33.78 1.93 -13.31
CA PRO A 65 33.15 1.77 -11.99
C PRO A 65 32.43 3.05 -11.53
N CYS A 66 31.29 2.92 -10.84
CA CYS A 66 30.55 4.07 -10.32
C CYS A 66 29.91 3.83 -8.95
N PHE A 67 29.66 4.93 -8.22
CA PHE A 67 29.03 4.90 -6.90
C PHE A 67 27.65 5.57 -6.93
N ILE A 68 26.63 4.90 -6.38
CA ILE A 68 25.25 5.38 -6.33
C ILE A 68 24.82 5.43 -4.88
N ALA A 69 24.44 6.61 -4.38
CA ALA A 69 23.93 6.75 -3.03
C ALA A 69 22.56 6.06 -2.87
N THR A 70 22.40 5.21 -1.86
CA THR A 70 21.15 4.61 -1.42
C THR A 70 20.68 5.25 -0.11
N GLY A 71 19.48 5.83 -0.15
CA GLY A 71 18.85 6.49 1.00
C GLY A 71 18.30 7.88 0.66
N SER A 72 17.64 8.50 1.64
CA SER A 72 17.19 9.89 1.53
C SER A 72 18.41 10.81 1.34
N PRO A 73 18.35 11.83 0.45
CA PRO A 73 19.42 12.81 0.30
C PRO A 73 19.68 13.61 1.58
N ASN A 74 18.75 13.54 2.56
CA ASN A 74 18.86 14.20 3.86
C ASN A 74 19.66 13.40 4.90
N LEU A 75 20.09 12.16 4.58
CA LEU A 75 20.96 11.37 5.45
C LEU A 75 22.42 11.74 5.18
N LYS A 76 23.10 12.35 6.19
CA LYS A 76 24.50 12.79 6.09
C LYS A 76 25.49 11.69 5.66
N ASN A 77 25.19 10.42 5.94
CA ASN A 77 26.00 9.25 5.56
C ASN A 77 25.13 8.21 4.83
N ALA A 78 24.70 8.51 3.60
CA ALA A 78 24.03 7.52 2.76
C ALA A 78 24.98 6.36 2.41
N LEU A 79 24.47 5.12 2.42
CA LEU A 79 25.17 3.96 1.88
C LEU A 79 25.41 4.21 0.38
N LYS A 80 26.52 3.74 -0.20
CA LYS A 80 26.81 3.89 -1.63
C LYS A 80 26.95 2.50 -2.26
N ILE A 81 26.15 2.21 -3.28
CA ILE A 81 26.29 1.03 -4.13
C ILE A 81 27.42 1.30 -5.12
N HIS A 82 28.44 0.45 -5.13
CA HIS A 82 29.49 0.45 -6.14
C HIS A 82 29.10 -0.51 -7.28
N ILE A 83 29.10 -0.03 -8.52
CA ILE A 83 28.81 -0.84 -9.72
C ILE A 83 30.05 -0.92 -10.58
N GLU A 84 30.54 -2.13 -10.79
CA GLU A 84 31.66 -2.45 -11.68
C GLU A 84 31.16 -3.28 -12.87
N PRO A 85 30.96 -2.68 -14.05
CA PRO A 85 30.41 -3.38 -15.22
C PRO A 85 31.24 -4.60 -15.65
N GLU A 86 32.56 -4.54 -15.49
CA GLU A 86 33.50 -5.63 -15.81
C GLU A 86 33.32 -6.85 -14.89
N LEU A 87 32.83 -6.65 -13.66
CA LEU A 87 32.58 -7.72 -12.70
C LEU A 87 31.17 -8.33 -12.82
N LEU A 88 30.26 -7.79 -13.63
CA LEU A 88 28.93 -8.39 -13.84
C LEU A 88 28.99 -9.79 -14.47
N GLN A 89 30.10 -10.12 -15.14
CA GLN A 89 30.38 -11.48 -15.63
C GLN A 89 30.74 -12.47 -14.52
N LYS A 90 31.24 -11.98 -13.38
CA LYS A 90 31.56 -12.78 -12.19
C LYS A 90 30.39 -12.66 -11.22
N ASP A 91 29.55 -13.69 -11.17
CA ASP A 91 28.33 -13.84 -10.36
C ASP A 91 28.43 -13.26 -8.92
N SER A 92 28.38 -11.93 -8.80
CA SER A 92 28.32 -11.22 -7.53
C SER A 92 26.86 -11.20 -7.13
N VAL A 93 26.36 -12.38 -6.79
CA VAL A 93 25.00 -12.61 -6.32
C VAL A 93 24.89 -11.92 -4.98
N LEU A 94 24.28 -10.73 -4.96
CA LEU A 94 23.67 -10.22 -3.74
C LEU A 94 22.62 -11.28 -3.34
N LYS A 95 22.95 -12.14 -2.37
CA LYS A 95 22.00 -13.01 -1.69
C LYS A 95 21.03 -12.10 -0.93
N LEU A 96 20.07 -11.51 -1.64
CA LEU A 96 18.85 -11.01 -1.02
C LEU A 96 18.00 -12.22 -0.68
N GLU A 97 17.55 -12.27 0.57
CA GLU A 97 16.67 -13.32 1.07
C GLU A 97 15.42 -13.42 0.18
N GLY A 98 15.19 -14.62 -0.37
CA GLY A 98 13.99 -14.99 -1.11
C GLY A 98 14.03 -14.66 -2.61
N ARG A 99 14.25 -15.70 -3.45
CA ARG A 99 13.89 -15.62 -4.87
C ARG A 99 12.37 -15.62 -4.96
N GLU A 100 11.76 -14.45 -5.04
CA GLU A 100 10.31 -14.36 -5.23
C GLU A 100 9.90 -14.78 -6.66
N GLY A 101 10.82 -14.72 -7.62
CA GLY A 101 10.57 -15.21 -8.98
C GLY A 101 9.50 -14.37 -9.70
N LEU A 102 9.53 -13.05 -9.47
CA LEU A 102 8.67 -12.03 -10.07
C LEU A 102 9.06 -11.73 -11.53
N VAL A 103 10.34 -11.89 -11.87
CA VAL A 103 10.85 -11.58 -13.21
C VAL A 103 11.49 -12.82 -13.84
N PHE A 104 11.21 -13.06 -15.12
CA PHE A 104 11.85 -14.05 -15.97
C PHE A 104 12.59 -13.40 -17.14
N TYR A 105 13.56 -14.12 -17.71
CA TYR A 105 14.22 -13.72 -18.95
C TYR A 105 13.85 -14.73 -20.04
N LYS A 106 13.13 -14.28 -21.08
CA LYS A 106 12.64 -15.13 -22.17
C LYS A 106 12.75 -14.38 -23.49
N GLY A 107 13.34 -15.01 -24.51
CA GLY A 107 13.43 -14.43 -25.86
C GLY A 107 14.22 -13.11 -25.95
N GLY A 108 15.22 -12.91 -25.08
CA GLY A 108 16.02 -11.67 -25.07
C GLY A 108 15.43 -10.52 -24.24
N LYS A 109 14.23 -10.70 -23.67
CA LYS A 109 13.52 -9.67 -22.89
C LYS A 109 13.22 -10.12 -21.46
N LEU A 110 13.06 -9.16 -20.57
CA LEU A 110 12.53 -9.39 -19.22
C LEU A 110 11.00 -9.45 -19.29
N VAL A 111 10.42 -10.49 -18.71
CA VAL A 111 8.97 -10.74 -18.71
C VAL A 111 8.52 -10.96 -17.26
N LEU A 112 7.34 -10.47 -16.92
CA LEU A 112 6.76 -10.68 -15.59
C LEU A 112 6.30 -12.13 -15.41
N SER A 113 6.42 -12.65 -14.19
CA SER A 113 5.81 -13.90 -13.81
C SER A 113 4.33 -13.73 -13.49
N ASN A 114 3.59 -14.85 -13.52
CA ASN A 114 2.22 -14.90 -13.03
C ASN A 114 2.09 -14.46 -11.56
N ARG A 115 3.13 -14.68 -10.74
CA ARG A 115 3.17 -14.19 -9.35
C ARG A 115 3.29 -12.67 -9.28
N ALA A 116 4.09 -12.05 -10.15
CA ALA A 116 4.19 -10.59 -10.24
C ALA A 116 2.90 -9.95 -10.74
N LEU A 117 2.29 -10.51 -11.79
CA LEU A 117 1.00 -10.08 -12.31
C LEU A 117 -0.10 -10.21 -11.24
N ALA A 118 -0.13 -11.32 -10.51
CA ALA A 118 -1.07 -11.52 -9.40
C ALA A 118 -0.91 -10.45 -8.30
N LYS A 119 0.34 -10.09 -7.93
CA LYS A 119 0.59 -9.00 -6.96
C LYS A 119 0.07 -7.65 -7.46
N PHE A 120 0.24 -7.33 -8.75
CA PHE A 120 -0.35 -6.11 -9.34
C PHE A 120 -1.88 -6.12 -9.32
N ILE A 121 -2.51 -7.21 -9.76
CA ILE A 121 -3.98 -7.31 -9.78
C ILE A 121 -4.54 -7.11 -8.36
N ILE A 122 -3.95 -7.78 -7.35
CA ILE A 122 -4.38 -7.64 -5.95
C ILE A 122 -4.19 -6.20 -5.46
N GLY A 123 -3.02 -5.59 -5.71
CA GLY A 123 -2.71 -4.22 -5.28
C GLY A 123 -3.68 -3.19 -5.87
N TYR A 124 -3.80 -3.13 -7.20
CA TYR A 124 -4.68 -2.16 -7.86
C TYR A 124 -6.16 -2.40 -7.53
N LYS A 125 -6.59 -3.66 -7.37
CA LYS A 125 -7.96 -3.99 -6.97
C LYS A 125 -8.27 -3.51 -5.54
N LYS A 126 -7.36 -3.73 -4.59
CA LYS A 126 -7.52 -3.24 -3.19
C LYS A 126 -7.60 -1.72 -3.10
N ASP A 127 -6.92 -1.04 -4.01
CA ASP A 127 -6.92 0.42 -4.09
C ASP A 127 -8.14 0.96 -4.87
N GLY A 128 -8.94 0.10 -5.52
CA GLY A 128 -10.05 0.53 -6.38
C GLY A 128 -9.59 1.21 -7.67
N ARG A 129 -8.35 0.97 -8.10
CA ARG A 129 -7.70 1.63 -9.24
C ARG A 129 -7.53 0.68 -10.42
N ILE A 130 -8.61 0.01 -10.82
CA ILE A 130 -8.58 -0.97 -11.93
C ILE A 130 -8.18 -0.31 -13.26
N SER A 131 -8.59 0.94 -13.51
CA SER A 131 -8.20 1.64 -14.75
C SER A 131 -6.70 1.91 -14.88
N GLU A 132 -5.98 2.12 -13.77
CA GLU A 132 -4.52 2.25 -13.80
C GLU A 132 -3.85 0.90 -14.07
N LEU A 133 -4.42 -0.21 -13.56
CA LEU A 133 -4.01 -1.56 -13.95
C LEU A 133 -4.21 -1.78 -15.45
N SER A 134 -5.37 -1.41 -16.00
CA SER A 134 -5.67 -1.53 -17.44
C SER A 134 -4.63 -0.79 -18.29
N LYS A 135 -4.28 0.46 -17.92
CA LYS A 135 -3.22 1.24 -18.58
C LYS A 135 -1.85 0.58 -18.50
N LEU A 136 -1.49 0.03 -17.33
CA LEU A 136 -0.22 -0.68 -17.16
C LEU A 136 -0.15 -1.92 -18.05
N LEU A 137 -1.22 -2.71 -18.12
CA LEU A 137 -1.30 -3.91 -18.97
C LEU A 137 -1.14 -3.56 -20.46
N LEU A 138 -1.84 -2.52 -20.93
CA LEU A 138 -1.74 -2.02 -22.31
C LEU A 138 -0.31 -1.54 -22.64
N SER A 139 0.32 -0.83 -21.70
CA SER A 139 1.68 -0.31 -21.89
C SER A 139 2.70 -1.45 -21.98
N ILE A 140 2.56 -2.49 -21.16
CA ILE A 140 3.39 -3.70 -21.23
C ILE A 140 3.15 -4.43 -22.56
N GLN A 141 1.89 -4.51 -23.02
CA GLN A 141 1.52 -5.20 -24.24
C GLN A 141 2.07 -4.53 -25.50
N GLY A 142 2.10 -3.19 -25.54
CA GLY A 142 2.65 -2.40 -26.64
C GLY A 142 4.16 -2.59 -26.85
N GLU A 143 4.91 -2.96 -25.81
CA GLU A 143 6.36 -3.11 -25.87
C GLU A 143 6.83 -4.57 -26.08
N GLN A 144 5.95 -5.57 -25.94
CA GLN A 144 6.38 -6.96 -25.75
C GLN A 144 6.07 -8.00 -26.84
N TYR A 145 4.95 -8.02 -27.58
CA TYR A 145 4.70 -9.14 -28.53
C TYR A 145 3.82 -8.79 -29.75
N SER A 146 4.27 -9.23 -30.94
CA SER A 146 3.49 -9.35 -32.20
C SER A 146 3.32 -10.84 -32.62
N VAL A 147 3.57 -11.80 -31.72
CA VAL A 147 3.54 -13.22 -32.08
C VAL A 147 2.68 -14.00 -31.08
N ALA A 148 1.53 -14.46 -31.61
CA ALA A 148 0.64 -15.51 -31.13
C ALA A 148 -0.17 -15.30 -29.83
N GLY A 149 -1.49 -15.09 -30.01
CA GLY A 149 -2.49 -15.95 -29.35
C GLY A 149 -3.43 -15.31 -28.34
N SER A 150 -2.93 -14.72 -27.25
CA SER A 150 -3.77 -14.08 -26.23
C SER A 150 -3.13 -12.78 -25.73
N SER A 151 -3.93 -11.73 -25.59
CA SER A 151 -3.48 -10.48 -24.97
C SER A 151 -3.22 -10.70 -23.48
N LEU A 152 -2.20 -10.05 -22.92
CA LEU A 152 -1.94 -10.03 -21.48
C LEU A 152 -3.21 -9.67 -20.69
N SER A 153 -3.99 -8.72 -21.21
CA SER A 153 -5.30 -8.33 -20.67
C SER A 153 -6.31 -9.49 -20.68
N SER A 154 -6.34 -10.34 -21.70
CA SER A 154 -7.23 -11.51 -21.75
C SER A 154 -6.90 -12.52 -20.64
N ASP A 155 -5.61 -12.75 -20.36
CA ASP A 155 -5.20 -13.66 -19.28
C ASP A 155 -5.59 -13.11 -17.90
N VAL A 156 -5.46 -11.79 -17.71
CA VAL A 156 -5.90 -11.10 -16.48
C VAL A 156 -7.42 -11.15 -16.32
N ILE A 157 -8.19 -10.88 -17.40
CA ILE A 157 -9.66 -10.99 -17.41
C ILE A 157 -10.10 -12.42 -17.04
N ALA A 158 -9.50 -13.43 -17.66
CA ALA A 158 -9.79 -14.83 -17.36
C ALA A 158 -9.49 -15.17 -15.89
N ALA A 159 -8.38 -14.67 -15.34
CA ALA A 159 -8.04 -14.86 -13.93
C ALA A 159 -9.04 -14.14 -13.00
N CYS A 160 -9.43 -12.90 -13.31
CA CYS A 160 -10.45 -12.17 -12.55
C CYS A 160 -11.81 -12.91 -12.53
N ILE A 161 -12.22 -13.48 -13.66
CA ILE A 161 -13.43 -14.32 -13.75
C ILE A 161 -13.32 -15.53 -12.83
N GLN A 162 -12.19 -16.25 -12.86
CA GLN A 162 -11.96 -17.42 -12.00
C GLN A 162 -11.97 -17.05 -10.51
N MET A 163 -11.52 -15.85 -10.16
CA MET A 163 -11.62 -15.29 -8.80
C MET A 163 -13.03 -14.79 -8.44
N GLY A 164 -13.97 -14.81 -9.38
CA GLY A 164 -15.33 -14.29 -9.22
C GLY A 164 -15.44 -12.77 -9.26
N TRP A 165 -14.37 -12.07 -9.64
CA TRP A 165 -14.26 -10.61 -9.72
C TRP A 165 -14.79 -10.07 -11.05
N LEU A 166 -16.09 -10.29 -11.31
CA LEU A 166 -16.69 -10.00 -12.62
C LEU A 166 -16.75 -8.50 -12.96
N GLU A 167 -16.94 -7.63 -11.97
CA GLU A 167 -16.91 -6.17 -12.17
C GLU A 167 -15.54 -5.73 -12.67
N SER A 168 -14.47 -6.06 -11.95
CA SER A 168 -13.10 -5.74 -12.38
C SER A 168 -12.72 -6.37 -13.72
N ALA A 169 -13.26 -7.54 -14.06
CA ALA A 169 -13.04 -8.17 -15.36
C ALA A 169 -13.68 -7.36 -16.51
N HIS A 170 -14.87 -6.80 -16.27
CA HIS A 170 -15.57 -5.95 -17.24
C HIS A 170 -14.92 -4.57 -17.33
N ASP A 171 -14.52 -3.96 -16.22
CA ASP A 171 -13.81 -2.67 -16.21
C ASP A 171 -12.54 -2.72 -17.08
N ILE A 172 -11.74 -3.79 -16.93
CA ILE A 172 -10.54 -3.99 -17.74
C ILE A 172 -10.89 -4.17 -19.23
N LEU A 173 -11.98 -4.90 -19.54
CA LEU A 173 -12.43 -5.09 -20.91
C LEU A 173 -12.82 -3.75 -21.56
N ASP A 174 -13.59 -2.92 -20.84
CA ASP A 174 -14.04 -1.60 -21.32
C ASP A 174 -12.88 -0.62 -21.47
N ASP A 175 -11.96 -0.57 -20.51
CA ASP A 175 -10.77 0.30 -20.58
C ASP A 175 -9.88 -0.04 -21.77
N VAL A 176 -9.71 -1.34 -22.05
CA VAL A 176 -8.91 -1.85 -23.17
C VAL A 176 -9.58 -1.54 -24.52
N GLU A 177 -10.91 -1.66 -24.59
CA GLU A 177 -11.68 -1.27 -25.77
C GLU A 177 -11.63 0.25 -26.01
N ALA A 178 -11.79 1.05 -24.96
CA ALA A 178 -11.73 2.51 -25.02
C ALA A 178 -10.36 3.01 -25.48
N ALA A 179 -9.29 2.27 -25.20
CA ALA A 179 -7.94 2.53 -25.70
C ALA A 179 -7.71 2.14 -27.17
N GLY A 180 -8.74 1.67 -27.88
CA GLY A 180 -8.67 1.32 -29.30
C GLY A 180 -8.03 -0.04 -29.58
N SER A 181 -7.90 -0.90 -28.57
CA SER A 181 -7.36 -2.26 -28.69
C SER A 181 -8.47 -3.28 -28.45
N PRO A 182 -9.37 -3.56 -29.42
CA PRO A 182 -10.50 -4.45 -29.21
C PRO A 182 -10.02 -5.88 -28.89
N MET A 183 -10.62 -6.49 -27.87
CA MET A 183 -10.32 -7.86 -27.46
C MET A 183 -10.92 -8.88 -28.43
N GLY A 184 -10.34 -10.08 -28.45
CA GLY A 184 -10.82 -11.19 -29.27
C GLY A 184 -12.20 -11.67 -28.84
N ARG A 185 -12.93 -12.31 -29.76
CA ARG A 185 -14.27 -12.88 -29.52
C ARG A 185 -14.29 -13.79 -28.28
N ASP A 186 -13.25 -14.60 -28.10
CA ASP A 186 -13.14 -15.57 -27.01
C ASP A 186 -13.19 -14.90 -25.63
N THR A 187 -12.56 -13.72 -25.48
CA THR A 187 -12.56 -12.96 -24.22
C THR A 187 -13.97 -12.45 -23.87
N TYR A 188 -14.72 -11.94 -24.84
CA TYR A 188 -16.12 -11.52 -24.63
C TYR A 188 -17.02 -12.71 -24.27
N MET A 189 -16.83 -13.85 -24.94
CA MET A 189 -17.56 -15.08 -24.65
C MET A 189 -17.27 -15.59 -23.23
N LEU A 190 -16.02 -15.49 -22.76
CA LEU A 190 -15.64 -15.84 -21.39
C LEU A 190 -16.39 -14.98 -20.36
N VAL A 191 -16.41 -13.65 -20.53
CA VAL A 191 -17.15 -12.74 -19.61
C VAL A 191 -18.65 -13.01 -19.66
N LEU A 192 -19.22 -13.21 -20.86
CA LEU A 192 -20.64 -13.51 -21.02
C LEU A 192 -21.04 -14.81 -20.32
N SER A 193 -20.26 -15.88 -20.50
CA SER A 193 -20.50 -17.15 -19.83
C SER A 193 -20.45 -17.01 -18.30
N ALA A 194 -19.56 -16.16 -17.79
CA ALA A 194 -19.41 -15.91 -16.37
C ALA A 194 -20.61 -15.16 -15.77
N TYR A 195 -21.15 -14.16 -16.49
CA TYR A 195 -22.38 -13.48 -16.09
C TYR A 195 -23.58 -14.41 -16.07
N GLN A 196 -23.72 -15.26 -17.09
CA GLN A 196 -24.81 -16.24 -17.15
C GLN A 196 -24.72 -17.25 -15.99
N LYS A 197 -23.52 -17.78 -15.71
CA LYS A 197 -23.28 -18.69 -14.57
C LYS A 197 -23.61 -18.05 -13.22
N LYS A 198 -23.40 -16.74 -13.05
CA LYS A 198 -23.77 -16.00 -11.83
C LYS A 198 -25.21 -15.45 -11.81
N GLY A 199 -26.00 -15.68 -12.86
CA GLY A 199 -27.36 -15.14 -12.97
C GLY A 199 -27.45 -13.62 -13.19
N MET A 200 -26.35 -12.98 -13.59
CA MET A 200 -26.24 -11.53 -13.84
C MET A 200 -26.79 -11.16 -15.22
N GLN A 201 -28.10 -11.27 -15.37
CA GLN A 201 -28.80 -11.16 -16.67
C GLN A 201 -28.77 -9.74 -17.27
N ARG A 202 -28.68 -8.70 -16.45
CA ARG A 202 -28.66 -7.30 -16.93
C ARG A 202 -27.34 -7.01 -17.63
N GLU A 203 -26.26 -7.43 -17.00
CA GLU A 203 -24.87 -7.29 -17.42
C GLU A 203 -24.59 -8.14 -18.67
N ALA A 204 -25.07 -9.39 -18.69
CA ALA A 204 -25.01 -10.25 -19.88
C ALA A 204 -25.69 -9.61 -21.11
N LYS A 205 -26.87 -9.00 -20.92
CA LYS A 205 -27.58 -8.29 -21.99
C LYS A 205 -26.86 -7.03 -22.44
N ALA A 206 -26.24 -6.30 -21.53
CA ALA A 206 -25.43 -5.12 -21.86
C ALA A 206 -24.20 -5.52 -22.71
N LEU A 207 -23.48 -6.56 -22.29
CA LEU A 207 -22.32 -7.07 -23.00
C LEU A 207 -22.68 -7.58 -24.41
N LEU A 208 -23.83 -8.25 -24.57
CA LEU A 208 -24.31 -8.66 -25.90
C LEU A 208 -24.57 -7.48 -26.84
N LYS A 209 -25.08 -6.35 -26.31
CA LYS A 209 -25.25 -5.12 -27.10
C LYS A 209 -23.90 -4.51 -27.50
N GLN A 210 -22.91 -4.56 -26.60
CA GLN A 210 -21.55 -4.11 -26.87
C GLN A 210 -20.89 -4.97 -27.96
N MET A 211 -20.97 -6.30 -27.86
CA MET A 211 -20.48 -7.22 -28.90
C MET A 211 -21.11 -6.96 -30.28
N LYS A 212 -22.41 -6.64 -30.31
CA LYS A 212 -23.14 -6.25 -31.52
C LYS A 212 -22.58 -4.95 -32.14
N LYS A 213 -22.25 -3.95 -31.31
CA LYS A 213 -21.74 -2.65 -31.74
C LYS A 213 -20.33 -2.72 -32.36
N ILE A 214 -19.49 -3.67 -31.90
CA ILE A 214 -18.09 -3.81 -32.31
C ILE A 214 -17.96 -4.66 -33.60
N ASN A 215 -19.07 -5.07 -34.23
CA ASN A 215 -19.09 -5.92 -35.44
C ASN A 215 -18.34 -7.26 -35.27
N LEU A 216 -18.28 -7.82 -34.05
CA LEU A 216 -17.71 -9.16 -33.79
C LEU A 216 -18.59 -10.33 -34.30
N HIS A 217 -19.63 -10.03 -35.08
CA HIS A 217 -20.64 -10.98 -35.56
C HIS A 217 -20.19 -11.81 -36.76
N TYR A 218 -20.25 -13.13 -36.60
CA TYR A 218 -20.65 -14.04 -37.67
C TYR A 218 -21.80 -14.89 -37.10
N GLU A 219 -23.01 -14.63 -37.60
CA GLU A 219 -24.21 -15.49 -37.59
C GLU A 219 -24.49 -16.37 -36.37
N LEU A 220 -25.07 -15.86 -35.28
CA LEU A 220 -25.90 -16.69 -34.37
C LEU A 220 -27.01 -15.84 -33.73
N SER A 221 -28.25 -16.29 -33.87
CA SER A 221 -29.49 -15.72 -33.30
C SER A 221 -29.41 -15.61 -31.76
N ASP A 222 -30.16 -14.69 -31.15
CA ASP A 222 -30.30 -14.56 -29.68
C ASP A 222 -30.69 -15.90 -29.02
N ASP A 223 -31.38 -16.79 -29.76
CA ASP A 223 -31.78 -18.13 -29.33
C ASP A 223 -30.64 -19.17 -29.41
N ALA A 224 -29.70 -18.98 -30.35
CA ALA A 224 -28.54 -19.84 -30.55
C ALA A 224 -27.41 -19.54 -29.56
N ILE A 225 -27.27 -18.30 -29.08
CA ILE A 225 -26.33 -17.93 -28.00
C ILE A 225 -26.79 -18.54 -26.67
N HIS A 226 -28.09 -18.50 -26.38
CA HIS A 226 -28.66 -19.19 -25.22
C HIS A 226 -28.48 -20.71 -25.29
N LYS A 227 -28.64 -21.32 -26.48
CA LYS A 227 -28.51 -22.76 -26.67
C LYS A 227 -27.05 -23.24 -26.74
N HIS A 228 -26.15 -22.49 -27.36
CA HIS A 228 -24.72 -22.85 -27.49
C HIS A 228 -23.97 -22.73 -26.17
N ILE A 229 -24.29 -21.73 -25.34
CA ILE A 229 -23.67 -21.55 -24.02
C ILE A 229 -24.28 -22.52 -22.97
N LEU A 230 -25.53 -22.95 -23.16
CA LEU A 230 -26.18 -23.96 -22.31
C LEU A 230 -25.75 -25.40 -22.67
N CYS A 231 -25.43 -25.68 -23.95
CA CYS A 231 -25.07 -27.02 -24.42
C CYS A 231 -23.57 -27.32 -24.47
N GLU A 232 -22.68 -26.35 -24.27
CA GLU A 232 -21.28 -26.68 -24.04
C GLU A 232 -21.03 -26.86 -22.55
N GLU A 233 -21.09 -28.11 -22.13
CA GLU A 233 -20.26 -28.63 -21.04
C GLU A 233 -18.77 -28.45 -21.40
N THR A 234 -18.30 -27.22 -21.61
CA THR A 234 -16.89 -26.84 -21.39
C THR A 234 -16.61 -26.78 -19.87
N SER A 235 -17.19 -27.73 -19.15
CA SER A 235 -16.68 -28.27 -17.91
C SER A 235 -15.41 -29.04 -18.30
N ASN A 236 -14.25 -28.42 -18.07
CA ASN A 236 -12.93 -29.04 -17.82
C ASN A 236 -11.74 -28.63 -18.72
N SER A 237 -11.84 -27.72 -19.70
CA SER A 237 -10.66 -27.33 -20.49
C SER A 237 -10.09 -25.93 -20.23
N VAL A 238 -10.79 -25.02 -19.55
CA VAL A 238 -10.10 -23.87 -18.94
C VAL A 238 -9.41 -24.39 -17.69
N GLY A 239 -8.28 -25.09 -17.88
CA GLY A 239 -7.37 -25.41 -16.81
C GLY A 239 -7.19 -24.15 -15.95
N LYS A 240 -7.18 -24.32 -14.63
CA LYS A 240 -6.95 -23.18 -13.72
C LYS A 240 -5.76 -22.42 -14.25
N SER A 241 -5.98 -21.15 -14.63
CA SER A 241 -4.89 -20.35 -15.17
C SER A 241 -3.83 -20.28 -14.09
N ASP A 242 -2.56 -20.51 -14.43
CA ASP A 242 -1.46 -20.40 -13.48
C ASP A 242 -1.49 -19.03 -12.75
N LEU A 243 -2.02 -18.00 -13.40
CA LEU A 243 -2.28 -16.68 -12.80
C LEU A 243 -3.38 -16.71 -11.73
N ALA A 244 -4.49 -17.41 -11.95
CA ALA A 244 -5.55 -17.56 -10.96
C ALA A 244 -5.12 -18.41 -9.76
N VAL A 245 -4.26 -19.42 -9.98
CA VAL A 245 -3.62 -20.19 -8.91
C VAL A 245 -2.73 -19.29 -8.07
N ALA A 246 -1.88 -18.47 -8.72
CA ALA A 246 -1.04 -17.50 -8.03
C ALA A 246 -1.84 -16.46 -7.24
N LEU A 247 -2.95 -15.95 -7.79
CA LEU A 247 -3.87 -15.05 -7.08
C LEU A 247 -4.44 -15.72 -5.82
N THR A 248 -4.92 -16.96 -5.93
CA THR A 248 -5.49 -17.69 -4.80
C THR A 248 -4.46 -17.94 -3.70
N GLN A 249 -3.21 -18.29 -4.06
CA GLN A 249 -2.13 -18.49 -3.11
C GLN A 249 -1.75 -17.18 -2.39
N LEU A 250 -1.56 -16.10 -3.15
CA LEU A 250 -1.19 -14.81 -2.56
C LEU A 250 -2.27 -14.26 -1.62
N LEU A 251 -3.55 -14.39 -1.96
CA LEU A 251 -4.65 -13.96 -1.07
C LEU A 251 -4.70 -14.77 0.24
N LYS A 252 -4.29 -16.04 0.21
CA LYS A 252 -4.16 -16.85 1.43
C LYS A 252 -2.96 -16.40 2.27
N ASP A 253 -1.82 -16.18 1.61
CA ASP A 253 -0.59 -15.74 2.28
C ASP A 253 -0.75 -14.33 2.87
N GLU A 254 -1.45 -13.42 2.19
CA GLU A 254 -1.64 -12.04 2.64
C GLU A 254 -2.31 -11.95 4.01
N ASN A 255 -3.33 -12.78 4.26
CA ASN A 255 -4.01 -12.84 5.56
C ASN A 255 -3.06 -13.26 6.69
N GLN A 256 -1.99 -14.01 6.37
CA GLN A 256 -0.92 -14.38 7.30
C GLN A 256 0.15 -13.27 7.43
N THR A 257 0.36 -12.43 6.40
CA THR A 257 1.41 -11.39 6.35
C THR A 257 1.11 -10.09 7.08
N VAL A 258 -0.17 -9.83 7.42
CA VAL A 258 -0.56 -8.60 8.15
C VAL A 258 0.14 -8.50 9.50
N ILE A 259 0.28 -9.62 10.21
CA ILE A 259 0.91 -9.66 11.55
C ILE A 259 2.40 -9.28 11.50
N PRO A 260 3.24 -9.88 10.62
CA PRO A 260 4.61 -9.43 10.40
C PRO A 260 4.74 -7.96 10.03
N LEU A 261 3.79 -7.40 9.27
CA LEU A 261 3.89 -6.04 8.78
C LEU A 261 3.58 -5.00 9.86
N VAL A 262 2.58 -5.24 10.72
CA VAL A 262 2.34 -4.43 11.93
C VAL A 262 3.58 -4.41 12.82
N TYR A 263 4.21 -5.57 13.04
CA TYR A 263 5.44 -5.66 13.81
C TYR A 263 6.59 -4.84 13.22
N ASN A 264 6.78 -4.90 11.89
CA ASN A 264 7.83 -4.12 11.20
C ASN A 264 7.61 -2.61 11.31
N PHE A 265 6.36 -2.15 11.14
CA PHE A 265 6.03 -0.73 11.30
C PHE A 265 6.22 -0.27 12.74
N ASN A 266 5.71 -1.03 13.71
CA ASN A 266 5.87 -0.71 15.12
C ASN A 266 7.34 -0.68 15.54
N SER A 267 8.16 -1.60 15.03
CA SER A 267 9.61 -1.61 15.29
C SER A 267 10.30 -0.38 14.70
N SER A 268 9.93 0.01 13.47
CA SER A 268 10.47 1.20 12.81
C SER A 268 10.08 2.48 13.54
N ILE A 269 8.80 2.61 13.90
CA ILE A 269 8.26 3.75 14.67
C ILE A 269 8.97 3.85 16.02
N PHE A 270 9.11 2.73 16.73
CA PHE A 270 9.84 2.69 18.00
C PHE A 270 11.28 3.16 17.85
N PHE A 271 11.99 2.62 16.86
CA PHE A 271 13.38 3.00 16.56
C PHE A 271 13.51 4.51 16.31
N PHE A 272 12.69 5.06 15.41
CA PHE A 272 12.73 6.49 15.10
C PHE A 272 12.37 7.37 16.31
N CYS A 273 11.37 6.98 17.11
CA CYS A 273 11.03 7.68 18.33
C CYS A 273 12.19 7.68 19.33
N LYS A 274 12.88 6.54 19.50
CA LYS A 274 14.05 6.43 20.37
C LYS A 274 15.24 7.24 19.88
N ALA A 275 15.41 7.34 18.56
CA ALA A 275 16.41 8.19 17.93
C ALA A 275 16.04 9.68 17.89
N ARG A 276 14.89 10.07 18.47
CA ARG A 276 14.32 11.44 18.42
C ARG A 276 14.05 11.95 16.99
N MET A 277 13.88 11.05 16.03
CA MET A 277 13.56 11.32 14.63
C MET A 277 12.04 11.29 14.41
N ILE A 278 11.31 12.23 15.04
CA ILE A 278 9.85 12.16 15.11
C ILE A 278 9.17 12.31 13.73
N ASP A 279 9.77 13.06 12.81
CA ASP A 279 9.25 13.21 11.44
C ASP A 279 9.29 11.89 10.67
N ASP A 280 10.34 11.08 10.86
CA ASP A 280 10.46 9.75 10.28
C ASP A 280 9.48 8.77 10.91
N ALA A 281 9.30 8.83 12.24
CA ALA A 281 8.27 8.04 12.92
C ALA A 281 6.87 8.35 12.36
N MET A 282 6.56 9.63 12.13
CA MET A 282 5.28 10.06 11.53
C MET A 282 5.15 9.71 10.06
N ARG A 283 6.25 9.68 9.30
CA ARG A 283 6.24 9.13 7.93
C ARG A 283 5.89 7.64 7.94
N ALA A 284 6.51 6.86 8.82
CA ALA A 284 6.21 5.43 8.96
C ALA A 284 4.76 5.19 9.41
N TYR A 285 4.26 5.97 10.38
CA TYR A 285 2.86 5.90 10.82
C TYR A 285 1.87 6.24 9.70
N ARG A 286 2.10 7.33 8.95
CA ARG A 286 1.24 7.67 7.81
C ARG A 286 1.23 6.58 6.75
N ARG A 287 2.41 6.01 6.45
CA ARG A 287 2.51 4.90 5.50
C ARG A 287 1.75 3.66 5.97
N MET A 288 1.80 3.33 7.26
CA MET A 288 1.00 2.26 7.85
C MET A 288 -0.50 2.47 7.60
N CYS A 289 -1.00 3.69 7.81
CA CYS A 289 -2.40 4.05 7.55
C CYS A 289 -2.77 4.02 6.06
N GLU A 290 -1.91 4.55 5.18
CA GLU A 290 -2.09 4.51 3.72
C GLU A 290 -2.21 3.07 3.20
N MET A 291 -1.43 2.16 3.78
CA MET A 291 -1.47 0.72 3.46
C MET A 291 -2.68 0.00 4.08
N LYS A 292 -3.62 0.72 4.70
CA LYS A 292 -4.81 0.18 5.40
C LYS A 292 -4.44 -0.80 6.52
N ILE A 293 -3.22 -0.70 7.07
CA ILE A 293 -2.77 -1.50 8.21
C ILE A 293 -3.20 -0.75 9.47
N GLN A 294 -3.99 -1.41 10.32
CA GLN A 294 -4.56 -0.78 11.49
C GLN A 294 -3.50 -0.54 12.57
N PRO A 295 -3.30 0.72 13.02
CA PRO A 295 -2.47 1.02 14.18
C PRO A 295 -2.94 0.26 15.42
N THR A 296 -2.01 -0.17 16.27
CA THR A 296 -2.33 -0.84 17.53
C THR A 296 -2.10 0.10 18.72
N SER A 297 -2.54 -0.31 19.91
CA SER A 297 -2.25 0.42 21.16
C SER A 297 -0.74 0.70 21.30
N GLN A 298 0.09 -0.28 20.95
CA GLN A 298 1.55 -0.17 20.96
C GLN A 298 2.07 0.89 19.98
N THR A 299 1.48 1.00 18.78
CA THR A 299 1.83 2.04 17.81
C THR A 299 1.68 3.43 18.42
N PHE A 300 0.52 3.69 19.03
CA PHE A 300 0.25 4.97 19.68
C PHE A 300 1.12 5.20 20.92
N ALA A 301 1.36 4.16 21.75
CA ALA A 301 2.24 4.27 22.91
C ALA A 301 3.65 4.71 22.51
N TYR A 302 4.20 4.20 21.40
CA TYR A 302 5.51 4.62 20.89
C TYR A 302 5.51 6.08 20.43
N LEU A 303 4.50 6.50 19.67
CA LEU A 303 4.38 7.88 19.20
C LEU A 303 4.22 8.87 20.37
N VAL A 304 3.36 8.54 21.34
CA VAL A 304 3.15 9.37 22.54
C VAL A 304 4.46 9.48 23.34
N ARG A 305 5.19 8.39 23.56
CA ARG A 305 6.52 8.43 24.20
C ARG A 305 7.53 9.25 23.40
N GLY A 306 7.50 9.15 22.07
CA GLY A 306 8.34 9.94 21.17
C GLY A 306 8.11 11.44 21.34
N TYR A 307 6.87 11.89 21.18
CA TYR A 307 6.49 13.30 21.38
C TYR A 307 6.74 13.79 22.81
N SER A 308 6.43 12.97 23.82
CA SER A 308 6.68 13.26 25.24
C SER A 308 8.15 13.58 25.49
N SER A 309 9.06 12.77 24.94
CA SER A 309 10.52 12.98 25.07
C SER A 309 11.04 14.26 24.41
N LEU A 310 10.22 14.91 23.58
CA LEU A 310 10.50 16.17 22.90
C LEU A 310 9.71 17.34 23.51
N GLY A 311 8.88 17.10 24.53
CA GLY A 311 7.99 18.12 25.11
C GLY A 311 6.86 18.57 24.17
N MET A 312 6.59 17.79 23.11
CA MET A 312 5.63 18.10 22.05
C MET A 312 4.21 17.66 22.43
N TYR A 313 3.71 18.19 23.55
CA TYR A 313 2.42 17.77 24.12
C TYR A 313 1.21 18.16 23.27
N ARG A 314 1.32 19.21 22.46
CA ARG A 314 0.26 19.60 21.51
C ARG A 314 0.03 18.49 20.49
N GLU A 315 1.09 17.88 20.00
CA GLU A 315 1.03 16.82 19.00
C GLU A 315 0.39 15.55 19.56
N ILE A 316 0.53 15.30 20.87
CA ILE A 316 -0.19 14.23 21.58
C ILE A 316 -1.71 14.48 21.58
N THR A 317 -2.17 15.74 21.57
CA THR A 317 -3.61 16.05 21.45
C THR A 317 -4.17 15.66 20.07
N PHE A 318 -3.38 15.83 19.00
CA PHE A 318 -3.76 15.37 17.66
C PHE A 318 -3.79 13.84 17.58
N LEU A 319 -2.79 13.16 18.16
CA LEU A 319 -2.79 11.70 18.25
C LEU A 319 -4.02 11.16 18.99
N TRP A 320 -4.45 11.83 20.07
CA TRP A 320 -5.69 11.46 20.75
C TRP A 320 -6.93 11.60 19.86
N GLY A 321 -6.96 12.60 18.98
CA GLY A 321 -7.98 12.72 17.93
C GLY A 321 -8.00 11.51 17.00
N ASP A 322 -6.82 11.05 16.55
CA ASP A 322 -6.70 9.85 15.73
C ASP A 322 -7.13 8.58 16.49
N ILE A 323 -6.69 8.40 17.73
CA ILE A 323 -7.10 7.28 18.60
C ILE A 323 -8.63 7.21 18.69
N LYS A 324 -9.31 8.33 19.00
CA LYS A 324 -10.78 8.39 19.04
C LYS A 324 -11.43 7.99 17.70
N ARG A 325 -10.83 8.37 16.56
CA ARG A 325 -11.33 7.99 15.23
C ARG A 325 -11.24 6.47 15.01
N PHE A 326 -10.11 5.85 15.38
CA PHE A 326 -9.94 4.40 15.24
C PHE A 326 -10.84 3.60 16.19
N MET A 327 -11.11 4.11 17.39
CA MET A 327 -12.02 3.47 18.34
C MET A 327 -13.47 3.48 17.87
N LYS A 328 -13.96 4.60 17.32
CA LYS A 328 -15.32 4.70 16.78
C LYS A 328 -15.61 3.70 15.66
N ASN A 329 -14.60 3.35 14.89
CA ASN A 329 -14.71 2.38 13.82
C ASN A 329 -14.47 0.92 14.29
N SER A 330 -14.38 0.70 15.61
CA SER A 330 -14.09 -0.60 16.25
C SER A 330 -12.78 -1.26 15.79
N TYR A 331 -11.81 -0.47 15.29
CA TYR A 331 -10.53 -0.98 14.81
C TYR A 331 -9.44 -1.02 15.87
N LEU A 332 -9.64 -0.33 17.00
CA LEU A 332 -8.64 -0.21 18.05
C LEU A 332 -9.25 -0.50 19.42
N VAL A 333 -8.67 -1.48 20.11
CA VAL A 333 -8.86 -1.70 21.54
C VAL A 333 -7.71 -0.99 22.26
N VAL A 334 -8.05 0.03 23.03
CA VAL A 334 -7.08 0.79 23.84
C VAL A 334 -6.93 0.12 25.20
N ASP A 335 -5.69 -0.18 25.57
CA ASP A 335 -5.37 -0.74 26.88
C ASP A 335 -5.26 0.35 27.96
N ARG A 336 -5.22 -0.08 29.22
CA ARG A 336 -5.09 0.83 30.37
C ARG A 336 -3.79 1.63 30.31
N ASP A 337 -2.70 1.00 29.85
CA ASP A 337 -1.36 1.59 29.83
C ASP A 337 -1.27 2.79 28.88
N LEU A 338 -1.95 2.72 27.72
CA LEU A 338 -2.02 3.86 26.79
C LEU A 338 -2.82 5.03 27.38
N TYR A 339 -3.92 4.77 28.10
CA TYR A 339 -4.65 5.83 28.78
C TYR A 339 -3.83 6.46 29.89
N GLU A 340 -3.17 5.67 30.74
CA GLU A 340 -2.27 6.20 31.79
C GLU A 340 -1.17 7.08 31.17
N LEU A 341 -0.58 6.63 30.07
CA LEU A 341 0.42 7.40 29.34
C LEU A 341 -0.15 8.73 28.81
N LEU A 342 -1.36 8.74 28.25
CA LEU A 342 -2.03 9.95 27.79
C LEU A 342 -2.36 10.90 28.95
N LEU A 343 -2.90 10.39 30.05
CA LEU A 343 -3.25 11.19 31.23
C LEU A 343 -2.01 11.90 31.80
N LEU A 344 -0.89 11.18 31.98
CA LEU A 344 0.36 11.78 32.44
C LEU A 344 0.87 12.86 31.50
N ASN A 345 0.83 12.61 30.19
CA ASN A 345 1.28 13.58 29.20
C ASN A 345 0.37 14.81 29.11
N PHE A 346 -0.94 14.66 29.28
CA PHE A 346 -1.86 15.79 29.28
C PHE A 346 -1.76 16.61 30.56
N ILE A 347 -1.50 16.00 31.71
CA ILE A 347 -1.14 16.75 32.93
C ILE A 347 0.16 17.51 32.68
N GLN A 348 1.20 16.86 32.14
CA GLN A 348 2.47 17.53 31.85
C GLN A 348 2.34 18.71 30.90
N GLY A 349 1.57 18.56 29.82
CA GLY A 349 1.31 19.62 28.85
C GLY A 349 0.24 20.64 29.27
N GLY A 350 -0.47 20.44 30.37
CA GLY A 350 -1.55 21.31 30.83
C GLY A 350 -2.82 21.25 29.97
N TYR A 351 -3.06 20.15 29.25
CA TYR A 351 -4.21 19.96 28.36
C TYR A 351 -5.40 19.32 29.09
N PHE A 352 -5.99 20.05 30.05
CA PHE A 352 -7.04 19.54 30.93
C PHE A 352 -8.35 19.15 30.21
N GLU A 353 -8.68 19.79 29.08
CA GLU A 353 -9.80 19.36 28.23
C GLU A 353 -9.62 17.90 27.80
N ARG A 354 -8.46 17.57 27.22
CA ARG A 354 -8.15 16.22 26.74
C ARG A 354 -7.97 15.23 27.89
N LEU A 355 -7.43 15.70 29.01
CA LEU A 355 -7.34 14.92 30.24
C LEU A 355 -8.71 14.45 30.71
N MET A 356 -9.69 15.36 30.79
CA MET A 356 -11.05 15.04 31.22
C MET A 356 -11.76 14.13 30.22
N GLU A 357 -11.53 14.30 28.91
CA GLU A 357 -12.03 13.35 27.89
C GLU A 357 -11.53 11.92 28.13
N VAL A 358 -10.24 11.75 28.42
CA VAL A 358 -9.66 10.42 28.68
C VAL A 358 -10.20 9.82 29.98
N ILE A 359 -10.31 10.62 31.05
CA ILE A 359 -10.92 10.17 32.32
C ILE A 359 -12.36 9.70 32.09
N GLY A 360 -13.15 10.48 31.35
CA GLY A 360 -14.51 10.09 30.98
C GLY A 360 -14.54 8.74 30.28
N HIS A 361 -13.69 8.57 29.27
CA HIS A 361 -13.61 7.31 28.52
C HIS A 361 -13.18 6.12 29.38
N MET A 362 -12.24 6.31 30.32
CA MET A 362 -11.86 5.26 31.27
C MET A 362 -13.01 4.88 32.21
N ASN A 363 -13.77 5.86 32.70
CA ASN A 363 -14.94 5.62 33.57
C ASN A 363 -16.04 4.87 32.81
N ASP A 364 -16.33 5.26 31.57
CA ASP A 364 -17.34 4.61 30.72
C ASP A 364 -17.01 3.12 30.48
N HIS A 365 -15.72 2.76 30.53
CA HIS A 365 -15.23 1.40 30.36
C HIS A 365 -14.91 0.70 31.69
N ASN A 366 -15.32 1.27 32.83
CA ASN A 366 -15.06 0.78 34.19
C ASN A 366 -13.58 0.48 34.47
N MET A 367 -12.67 1.29 33.92
CA MET A 367 -11.24 1.16 34.15
C MET A 367 -10.81 1.89 35.43
N TYR A 368 -9.85 1.32 36.16
CA TYR A 368 -9.28 1.96 37.35
C TYR A 368 -8.46 3.20 36.97
N THR A 369 -8.70 4.30 37.67
CA THR A 369 -7.93 5.56 37.55
C THR A 369 -7.26 5.89 38.88
N ASP A 370 -5.93 6.00 38.90
CA ASP A 370 -5.18 6.41 40.10
C ASP A 370 -5.28 7.92 40.36
N LYS A 371 -6.36 8.34 41.01
CA LYS A 371 -6.63 9.75 41.34
C LYS A 371 -5.50 10.39 42.16
N LEU A 372 -4.86 9.63 43.05
CA LEU A 372 -3.82 10.15 43.94
C LEU A 372 -2.53 10.44 43.15
N MET A 373 -2.14 9.52 42.26
CA MET A 373 -1.01 9.73 41.36
C MET A 373 -1.18 11.00 40.52
N TYR A 374 -2.34 11.17 39.88
CA TYR A 374 -2.60 12.33 39.04
C TYR A 374 -2.72 13.64 39.83
N LYS A 375 -3.28 13.59 41.06
CA LYS A 375 -3.27 14.71 41.99
C LYS A 375 -1.85 15.16 42.32
N ASN A 376 -0.97 14.22 42.67
CA ASN A 376 0.42 14.52 43.02
C ASN A 376 1.18 15.09 41.83
N GLU A 377 0.99 14.52 40.63
CA GLU A 377 1.63 15.02 39.40
C GLU A 377 1.16 16.43 39.03
N PHE A 378 -0.14 16.72 39.19
CA PHE A 378 -0.67 18.08 39.02
C PHE A 378 -0.06 19.06 40.03
N LEU A 379 -0.03 18.71 41.31
CA LEU A 379 0.53 19.59 42.34
C LEU A 379 2.03 19.83 42.16
N ARG A 380 2.75 18.85 41.58
CA ARG A 380 4.17 18.97 41.25
C ARG A 380 4.43 19.97 40.13
N LEU A 381 3.60 19.97 39.09
CA LEU A 381 3.83 20.74 37.86
C LEU A 381 3.07 22.07 37.82
N HIS A 382 1.86 22.09 38.36
CA HIS A 382 0.85 23.13 38.15
C HIS A 382 0.32 23.69 39.46
N ARG A 383 1.11 23.69 40.54
CA ARG A 383 0.69 24.09 41.91
C ARG A 383 -0.04 25.43 41.97
N SER A 384 0.41 26.41 41.19
CA SER A 384 -0.14 27.77 41.15
C SER A 384 -1.15 27.98 40.03
N LEU A 385 -1.35 26.98 39.16
CA LEU A 385 -2.18 27.11 37.97
C LEU A 385 -3.63 27.42 38.36
N TYR A 386 -4.05 28.64 38.05
CA TYR A 386 -5.38 29.19 38.29
C TYR A 386 -5.87 29.17 39.75
N ARG A 387 -4.98 29.22 40.74
CA ARG A 387 -5.35 29.21 42.16
C ARG A 387 -6.21 30.42 42.58
N THR A 388 -6.13 31.53 41.85
CA THR A 388 -6.79 32.81 42.19
C THR A 388 -7.68 33.35 41.08
N LEU A 389 -7.72 32.74 39.89
CA LEU A 389 -8.54 33.21 38.77
C LEU A 389 -9.94 32.58 38.82
N LYS A 390 -10.97 33.43 38.84
CA LYS A 390 -12.36 33.02 38.63
C LYS A 390 -12.70 33.10 37.14
N ALA A 391 -13.70 32.36 36.68
CA ALA A 391 -14.15 32.40 35.28
C ALA A 391 -14.58 33.82 34.85
N SER A 392 -15.07 34.61 35.82
CA SER A 392 -15.38 36.04 35.69
C SER A 392 -14.17 36.92 35.31
N ASP A 393 -12.94 36.46 35.54
CA ASP A 393 -11.70 37.22 35.31
C ASP A 393 -11.07 36.88 33.95
N SER A 394 -11.70 36.00 33.16
CA SER A 394 -11.20 35.56 31.86
C SER A 394 -11.44 36.62 30.79
N ARG A 395 -10.40 36.93 30.00
CA ARG A 395 -10.48 37.96 28.94
C ARG A 395 -11.04 37.42 27.62
N THR A 396 -11.08 36.11 27.46
CA THR A 396 -11.53 35.43 26.23
C THR A 396 -12.29 34.14 26.56
N GLU A 397 -13.23 33.75 25.70
CA GLU A 397 -14.02 32.51 25.86
C GLU A 397 -13.12 31.27 25.94
N ALA A 398 -12.04 31.23 25.16
CA ALA A 398 -11.06 30.14 25.21
C ALA A 398 -10.35 30.04 26.56
N GLN A 399 -10.09 31.17 27.21
CA GLN A 399 -9.51 31.20 28.56
C GLN A 399 -10.52 30.73 29.62
N SER A 400 -11.80 31.09 29.48
CA SER A 400 -12.87 30.58 30.36
C SER A 400 -12.97 29.06 30.29
N LYS A 401 -13.08 28.49 29.09
CA LYS A 401 -13.18 27.02 28.91
C LYS A 401 -11.96 26.27 29.47
N ARG A 402 -10.75 26.81 29.26
CA ARG A 402 -9.53 26.22 29.84
C ARG A 402 -9.58 26.21 31.37
N LEU A 403 -10.07 27.29 31.99
CA LEU A 403 -10.24 27.37 33.43
C LEU A 403 -11.27 26.36 33.93
N GLU A 404 -12.41 26.25 33.24
CA GLU A 404 -13.47 25.29 33.56
C GLU A 404 -12.94 23.85 33.61
N HIS A 405 -12.19 23.41 32.60
CA HIS A 405 -11.60 22.06 32.59
C HIS A 405 -10.57 21.84 33.71
N VAL A 406 -9.80 22.88 34.07
CA VAL A 406 -8.86 22.78 35.21
C VAL A 406 -9.63 22.65 36.52
N GLN A 407 -10.71 23.42 36.70
CA GLN A 407 -11.56 23.34 37.88
C GLN A 407 -12.26 21.99 37.98
N GLU A 408 -12.74 21.46 36.85
CA GLU A 408 -13.34 20.13 36.75
C GLU A 408 -12.34 19.04 37.19
N PHE A 409 -11.10 19.11 36.70
CA PHE A 409 -10.04 18.20 37.12
C PHE A 409 -9.71 18.35 38.62
N ARG A 410 -9.57 19.57 39.14
CA ARG A 410 -9.32 19.81 40.58
C ARG A 410 -10.41 19.20 41.45
N LYS A 411 -11.68 19.38 41.06
CA LYS A 411 -12.82 18.76 41.73
C LYS A 411 -12.76 17.23 41.67
N TRP A 412 -12.49 16.67 40.50
CA TRP A 412 -12.36 15.22 40.31
C TRP A 412 -11.22 14.60 41.14
N ALA A 413 -10.10 15.31 41.25
CA ALA A 413 -8.90 14.90 41.98
C ALA A 413 -8.98 15.20 43.49
N GLY A 414 -9.99 15.94 43.97
CA GLY A 414 -10.09 16.36 45.37
C GLY A 414 -8.99 17.34 45.77
N ILE A 415 -8.78 18.39 44.97
CA ILE A 415 -7.79 19.46 45.20
C ILE A 415 -8.56 20.74 45.53
N ASP A 416 -8.39 21.22 46.77
CA ASP A 416 -8.96 22.47 47.26
C ASP A 416 -8.25 23.70 46.66
#